data_AF-A0A480AZF1-F1
#
_entry.id   AF-A0A480AZF1-F1
#
_cell.length_a   1.000
_cell.length_b   1.000
_cell.length_c   1.000
_cell.angle_alpha   90.00
_cell.angle_beta   90.00
_cell.angle_gamma   90.00
#
_symmetry.space_group_name_H-M   'P 1'
#
loop_
_entity.id
_entity.type
_entity.pdbx_description
1 polymer ?
#
loop_
_entity_poly.entity_id
_entity_poly.type
_entity_poly.pdbx_seq_one_letter_code
_entity_poly.pdbx_strand_id
1 'polypeptide(L)'
;MNDIKKIFKAIKLNKYRPSSSSYFDPVRKYFVPKTPEEEVRQKTIEFLETQLGVPLNRMRVEEAMAHTKRRARGRADIVVYRDDEKINPLMVIECKAPEVDISCDEVREQAERYRNILKADYIMLVNGYKLIIYKYQDGKNFELVNISSYKELLESKVSFVENVLLEPYTYKEIMSYELQHKFTKIYVGCETPRPIKVFALNFLNLILLKTINKKSVLESIGVYEDRGTGRTRFGNSAGYNYQIKTRLFIAKDRKNKDQILGLSLFGKYNTQLNVSIMNRERRHHSLQLDMDKFCKYEYSTNKIVITHSGTLSTGRGGSISKFTVIDYVRNNAPDLIRNEEVYLGVIDNSRLLEWNQPDVQNFINNLFRYAVLRDEVRKKYKRKRSRTKK
;
A
#
# COMPACT_ATOMS: atom_id res chain seq x y z
N MET A 1 22.39 -12.12 1.12
CA MET A 1 21.02 -12.02 0.55
C MET A 1 21.10 -12.38 -0.91
N ASN A 2 20.54 -13.52 -1.32
CA ASN A 2 20.58 -13.96 -2.71
C ASN A 2 19.86 -12.92 -3.59
N ASP A 3 20.56 -12.40 -4.60
CA ASP A 3 19.96 -11.49 -5.58
C ASP A 3 18.97 -12.26 -6.45
N ILE A 4 17.71 -12.32 -5.98
CA ILE A 4 16.60 -13.00 -6.67
C ILE A 4 16.49 -12.57 -8.13
N LYS A 5 16.69 -11.28 -8.41
CA LYS A 5 16.68 -10.76 -9.77
C LYS A 5 17.76 -11.41 -10.63
N LYS A 6 18.96 -11.59 -10.09
CA LYS A 6 20.06 -12.27 -10.80
C LYS A 6 19.73 -13.75 -11.02
N ILE A 7 19.20 -14.45 -10.01
CA ILE A 7 18.81 -15.86 -10.10
C ILE A 7 17.73 -16.05 -11.18
N PHE A 8 16.63 -15.31 -11.09
CA PHE A 8 15.52 -15.42 -12.05
C PHE A 8 15.92 -14.99 -13.46
N LYS A 9 16.90 -14.09 -13.62
CA LYS A 9 17.45 -13.73 -14.94
C LYS A 9 18.33 -14.85 -15.53
N ALA A 10 18.98 -15.65 -14.69
CA ALA A 10 19.81 -16.77 -15.13
C ALA A 10 18.98 -17.99 -15.58
N ILE A 11 17.77 -18.16 -15.04
CA ILE A 11 16.86 -19.24 -15.42
C ILE A 11 16.37 -19.05 -16.87
N LYS A 12 16.66 -20.04 -17.72
CA LYS A 12 16.25 -20.07 -19.13
C LYS A 12 15.12 -21.08 -19.35
N LEU A 13 13.95 -20.60 -19.77
CA LEU A 13 12.76 -21.42 -20.03
C LEU A 13 12.68 -21.98 -21.46
N ASN A 14 13.81 -22.04 -22.19
CA ASN A 14 13.84 -22.37 -23.62
C ASN A 14 14.28 -23.82 -23.91
N LYS A 15 14.29 -24.70 -22.88
CA LYS A 15 14.63 -26.13 -23.03
C LYS A 15 13.77 -26.82 -24.09
N TYR A 16 12.49 -26.45 -24.16
CA TYR A 16 11.56 -26.89 -25.21
C TYR A 16 11.16 -25.69 -26.07
N ARG A 17 11.03 -25.89 -27.39
CA ARG A 17 10.67 -24.85 -28.37
C ARG A 17 9.33 -25.15 -29.06
N PRO A 18 8.20 -25.10 -28.34
CA PRO A 18 6.87 -25.34 -28.92
C PRO A 18 6.45 -24.27 -29.94
N SER A 19 6.55 -22.99 -29.53
CA SER A 19 6.24 -21.80 -30.31
C SER A 19 6.84 -20.56 -29.63
N SER A 20 6.91 -19.43 -30.32
CA SER A 20 7.40 -18.18 -29.74
C SER A 20 6.53 -17.65 -28.59
N SER A 21 5.29 -18.14 -28.45
CA SER A 21 4.25 -17.62 -27.55
C SER A 21 3.90 -18.54 -26.36
N SER A 22 4.63 -19.65 -26.15
CA SER A 22 4.35 -20.57 -25.03
C SER A 22 5.60 -21.03 -24.25
N TYR A 23 5.40 -21.40 -22.98
CA TYR A 23 6.38 -22.11 -22.14
C TYR A 23 5.90 -23.55 -21.91
N PHE A 24 6.82 -24.49 -21.71
CA PHE A 24 6.47 -25.82 -21.21
C PHE A 24 6.39 -25.79 -19.69
N ASP A 25 5.26 -26.20 -19.12
CA ASP A 25 5.12 -26.37 -17.67
C ASP A 25 5.46 -27.82 -17.27
N PRO A 26 6.54 -28.05 -16.50
CA PRO A 26 6.97 -29.40 -16.17
C PRO A 26 6.07 -30.11 -15.14
N VAL A 27 5.29 -29.36 -14.36
CA VAL A 27 4.37 -29.93 -13.37
C VAL A 27 3.04 -30.30 -14.00
N ARG A 28 2.48 -29.39 -14.82
CA ARG A 28 1.20 -29.60 -15.54
C ARG A 28 1.37 -30.41 -16.83
N LYS A 29 2.59 -30.53 -17.34
CA LYS A 29 2.98 -31.31 -18.53
C LYS A 29 2.29 -30.85 -19.82
N TYR A 30 2.04 -29.55 -19.98
CA TYR A 30 1.52 -28.97 -21.22
C TYR A 30 2.07 -27.54 -21.45
N PHE A 31 1.82 -26.99 -22.64
CA PHE A 31 2.30 -25.66 -23.03
C PHE A 31 1.35 -24.54 -22.58
N VAL A 32 1.89 -23.54 -21.88
CA VAL A 32 1.16 -22.44 -21.25
C VAL A 32 1.48 -21.10 -21.93
N PRO A 33 0.54 -20.14 -21.98
CA PRO A 33 0.75 -18.86 -22.67
C PRO A 33 1.82 -18.00 -21.98
N LYS A 34 2.67 -17.33 -22.77
CA LYS A 34 3.68 -16.40 -22.25
C LYS A 34 3.05 -15.09 -21.77
N THR A 35 2.60 -15.05 -20.52
CA THR A 35 2.29 -13.81 -19.81
C THR A 35 3.43 -13.45 -18.86
N PRO A 36 3.60 -12.17 -18.46
CA PRO A 36 4.63 -11.78 -17.50
C PRO A 36 4.53 -12.51 -16.16
N GLU A 37 3.30 -12.74 -15.68
CA GLU A 37 3.05 -13.51 -14.45
C GLU A 37 3.38 -14.99 -14.64
N GLU A 38 3.00 -15.59 -15.77
CA GLU A 38 3.32 -16.98 -16.09
C GLU A 38 4.84 -17.20 -16.23
N GLU A 39 5.59 -16.26 -16.80
CA GLU A 39 7.05 -16.35 -16.86
C GLU A 39 7.66 -16.41 -15.45
N VAL A 40 7.16 -15.60 -14.51
CA VAL A 40 7.59 -15.66 -13.10
C VAL A 40 7.20 -16.99 -12.47
N ARG A 41 5.98 -17.49 -12.72
CA ARG A 41 5.50 -18.79 -12.22
C ARG A 41 6.41 -19.94 -12.70
N GLN A 42 6.72 -20.00 -13.99
CA GLN A 42 7.61 -21.02 -14.56
C GLN A 42 9.04 -20.93 -14.02
N LYS A 43 9.60 -19.71 -13.89
CA LYS A 43 10.90 -19.51 -13.24
C LYS A 43 10.89 -19.91 -11.77
N THR A 44 9.77 -19.72 -11.09
CA THR A 44 9.59 -20.12 -9.69
C THR A 44 9.61 -21.65 -9.55
N ILE A 45 8.98 -22.38 -10.47
CA ILE A 45 9.03 -23.86 -10.50
C ILE A 45 10.47 -24.35 -10.64
N GLU A 46 11.21 -23.83 -11.62
CA GLU A 46 12.64 -24.17 -11.81
C GLU A 46 13.48 -23.81 -10.57
N PHE A 47 13.22 -22.63 -9.97
CA PHE A 47 13.91 -22.20 -8.76
C PHE A 47 13.65 -23.14 -7.59
N LEU A 48 12.41 -23.56 -7.39
CA LEU A 48 12.04 -24.51 -6.33
C LEU A 48 12.74 -25.86 -6.53
N GLU A 49 12.75 -26.37 -7.76
CA GLU A 49 13.40 -27.64 -8.09
C GLU A 49 14.92 -27.57 -7.93
N THR A 50 15.56 -26.60 -8.58
CA THR A 50 17.02 -26.58 -8.73
C THR A 50 17.75 -25.92 -7.57
N GLN A 51 17.17 -24.90 -6.93
CA GLN A 51 17.82 -24.14 -5.87
C GLN A 51 17.32 -24.55 -4.48
N LEU A 52 16.02 -24.83 -4.33
CA LEU A 52 15.46 -25.23 -3.05
C LEU A 52 15.33 -26.75 -2.89
N GLY A 53 15.52 -27.53 -3.95
CA GLY A 53 15.48 -29.00 -3.89
C GLY A 53 14.08 -29.57 -3.68
N VAL A 54 13.04 -28.85 -4.12
CA VAL A 54 11.65 -29.32 -4.06
C VAL A 54 11.39 -30.26 -5.24
N PRO A 55 11.02 -31.53 -5.00
CA PRO A 55 10.70 -32.45 -6.10
C PRO A 55 9.46 -31.97 -6.89
N LEU A 56 9.50 -32.04 -8.22
CA LEU A 56 8.37 -31.63 -9.08
C LEU A 56 7.09 -32.42 -8.77
N ASN A 57 7.23 -33.70 -8.42
CA ASN A 57 6.11 -34.55 -8.03
C ASN A 57 5.49 -34.15 -6.68
N ARG A 58 6.07 -33.21 -5.93
CA ARG A 58 5.50 -32.62 -4.70
C ARG A 58 4.98 -31.20 -4.91
N MET A 59 4.77 -30.80 -6.16
CA MET A 59 4.14 -29.54 -6.52
C MET A 59 2.75 -29.77 -7.13
N ARG A 60 1.86 -28.80 -6.93
CA ARG A 60 0.69 -28.55 -7.78
C ARG A 60 0.71 -27.11 -8.25
N VAL A 61 0.29 -26.88 -9.48
CA VAL A 61 0.22 -25.57 -10.12
C VAL A 61 -1.23 -25.28 -10.48
N GLU A 62 -1.71 -24.06 -10.25
CA GLU A 62 -3.12 -23.68 -10.43
C GLU A 62 -4.10 -24.52 -9.58
N GLU A 63 -3.75 -24.79 -8.33
CA GLU A 63 -4.56 -25.65 -7.45
C GLU A 63 -5.86 -24.95 -7.04
N ALA A 64 -7.00 -25.53 -7.42
CA ALA A 64 -8.30 -24.99 -7.08
C ALA A 64 -8.65 -25.23 -5.62
N MET A 65 -8.99 -24.15 -4.89
CA MET A 65 -9.35 -24.25 -3.47
C MET A 65 -10.60 -25.12 -3.22
N ALA A 66 -11.45 -25.25 -4.25
CA ALA A 66 -12.63 -26.11 -4.23
C ALA A 66 -12.29 -27.60 -4.04
N HIS A 67 -11.09 -28.05 -4.41
CA HIS A 67 -10.64 -29.42 -4.18
C HIS A 67 -10.43 -29.73 -2.69
N THR A 68 -10.04 -28.72 -1.90
CA THR A 68 -9.83 -28.87 -0.46
C THR A 68 -11.09 -28.54 0.34
N LYS A 69 -11.79 -27.45 -0.01
CA LYS A 69 -12.98 -27.00 0.70
C LYS A 69 -14.10 -26.70 -0.29
N ARG A 70 -15.19 -27.46 -0.20
CA ARG A 70 -16.37 -27.30 -1.07
C ARG A 70 -16.84 -25.83 -1.08
N ARG A 71 -17.06 -25.27 -2.27
CA ARG A 71 -17.46 -23.87 -2.54
C ARG A 71 -16.39 -22.82 -2.25
N ALA A 72 -15.17 -23.18 -1.86
CA ALA A 72 -14.07 -22.23 -1.81
C ALA A 72 -13.74 -21.73 -3.23
N ARG A 73 -13.53 -20.43 -3.35
CA ARG A 73 -13.22 -19.76 -4.63
C ARG A 73 -11.73 -19.50 -4.74
N GLY A 74 -11.25 -19.40 -5.98
CA GLY A 74 -9.87 -19.06 -6.28
C GLY A 74 -8.97 -20.27 -6.49
N ARG A 75 -7.75 -19.97 -6.92
CA ARG A 75 -6.69 -20.93 -7.21
C ARG A 75 -5.38 -20.40 -6.61
N ALA A 76 -4.61 -21.29 -6.01
CA ALA A 76 -3.25 -21.01 -5.61
C ALA A 76 -2.32 -21.25 -6.81
N ASP A 77 -1.37 -20.35 -7.06
CA ASP A 77 -0.48 -20.47 -8.23
C ASP A 77 0.38 -21.72 -8.13
N ILE A 78 1.04 -21.93 -7.00
CA ILE A 78 1.81 -23.14 -6.71
C ILE A 78 1.56 -23.57 -5.26
N VAL A 79 1.37 -24.86 -5.04
CA VAL A 79 1.33 -25.49 -3.71
C VAL A 79 2.43 -26.53 -3.63
N VAL A 80 3.29 -26.41 -2.63
CA VAL A 80 4.34 -27.38 -2.32
C VAL A 80 3.87 -28.28 -1.18
N TYR A 81 4.08 -29.59 -1.32
CA TYR A 81 3.66 -30.61 -0.37
C TYR A 81 4.85 -31.26 0.35
N ARG A 82 4.59 -31.86 1.51
CA ARG A 82 5.59 -32.61 2.28
C ARG A 82 5.82 -34.01 1.74
N ASP A 83 4.79 -34.58 1.14
CA ASP A 83 4.70 -35.97 0.70
C ASP A 83 4.39 -36.07 -0.80
N ASP A 84 4.68 -37.25 -1.36
CA ASP A 84 4.48 -37.55 -2.78
C ASP A 84 3.00 -37.72 -3.17
N GLU A 85 2.14 -38.05 -2.20
CA GLU A 85 0.68 -38.20 -2.38
C GLU A 85 -0.03 -36.84 -2.46
N LYS A 86 0.68 -35.76 -2.11
CA LYS A 86 0.18 -34.37 -2.08
C LYS A 86 -1.00 -34.20 -1.12
N ILE A 87 -0.89 -34.81 0.07
CA ILE A 87 -1.90 -34.73 1.12
C ILE A 87 -1.59 -33.64 2.14
N ASN A 88 -0.30 -33.39 2.44
CA ASN A 88 0.11 -32.43 3.46
C ASN A 88 0.77 -31.20 2.81
N PRO A 89 0.03 -30.09 2.61
CA PRO A 89 0.59 -28.85 2.09
C PRO A 89 1.64 -28.28 3.05
N LEU A 90 2.81 -27.95 2.52
CA LEU A 90 3.88 -27.25 3.23
C LEU A 90 3.76 -25.75 3.02
N MET A 91 3.61 -25.32 1.77
CA MET A 91 3.72 -23.91 1.39
C MET A 91 2.78 -23.56 0.25
N VAL A 92 2.15 -22.39 0.34
CA VAL A 92 1.39 -21.77 -0.74
C VAL A 92 2.22 -20.65 -1.35
N ILE A 93 2.32 -20.60 -2.68
CA ILE A 93 3.10 -19.60 -3.39
C ILE A 93 2.17 -18.78 -4.27
N GLU A 94 2.33 -17.46 -4.20
CA GLU A 94 1.63 -16.50 -5.05
C GLU A 94 2.66 -15.77 -5.94
N CYS A 95 2.52 -15.95 -7.25
CA CYS A 95 3.37 -15.38 -8.27
C CYS A 95 2.69 -14.12 -8.84
N LYS A 96 3.46 -13.05 -9.02
CA LYS A 96 2.96 -11.83 -9.66
C LYS A 96 3.88 -11.38 -10.79
N ALA A 97 3.31 -10.64 -11.73
CA ALA A 97 4.08 -9.99 -12.78
C ALA A 97 5.17 -9.05 -12.18
N PRO A 98 6.32 -8.86 -12.85
CA PRO A 98 7.46 -8.15 -12.27
C PRO A 98 7.19 -6.71 -11.82
N GLU A 99 6.21 -6.03 -12.43
CA GLU A 99 5.77 -4.68 -12.08
C GLU A 99 4.87 -4.59 -10.84
N VAL A 100 4.38 -5.72 -10.32
CA VAL A 100 3.54 -5.78 -9.12
C VAL A 100 4.42 -5.90 -7.89
N ASP A 101 4.33 -4.94 -6.98
CA ASP A 101 5.01 -5.05 -5.67
C ASP A 101 4.28 -6.03 -4.75
N ILE A 102 5.00 -7.10 -4.41
CA ILE A 102 4.55 -8.24 -3.61
C ILE A 102 4.60 -7.98 -2.10
N SER A 103 5.16 -6.84 -1.65
CA SER A 103 5.16 -6.45 -0.23
C SER A 103 3.84 -5.81 0.21
N CYS A 104 2.89 -5.66 -0.71
CA CYS A 104 1.53 -5.18 -0.46
C CYS A 104 0.71 -6.18 0.36
N ASP A 105 -0.13 -5.66 1.26
CA ASP A 105 -1.00 -6.48 2.09
C ASP A 105 -2.00 -7.29 1.26
N GLU A 106 -2.53 -6.74 0.15
CA GLU A 106 -3.52 -7.46 -0.68
C GLU A 106 -2.96 -8.76 -1.29
N VAL A 107 -1.67 -8.78 -1.67
CA VAL A 107 -0.99 -9.96 -2.23
C VAL A 107 -0.74 -10.98 -1.12
N ARG A 108 -0.28 -10.52 0.05
CA ARG A 108 -0.08 -11.37 1.24
C ARG A 108 -1.40 -11.97 1.71
N GLU A 109 -2.45 -11.17 1.87
CA GLU A 109 -3.79 -11.61 2.27
C GLU A 109 -4.36 -12.64 1.29
N GLN A 110 -4.06 -12.54 -0.01
CA GLN A 110 -4.43 -13.56 -0.98
C GLN A 110 -3.78 -14.91 -0.68
N ALA A 111 -2.46 -14.94 -0.51
CA ALA A 111 -1.74 -16.15 -0.16
C ALA A 111 -2.20 -16.72 1.21
N GLU A 112 -2.46 -15.85 2.19
CA GLU A 112 -2.96 -16.23 3.52
C GLU A 112 -4.34 -16.90 3.47
N ARG A 113 -5.26 -16.39 2.64
CA ARG A 113 -6.57 -17.03 2.45
C ARG A 113 -6.43 -18.47 1.95
N TYR A 114 -5.57 -18.69 0.96
CA TYR A 114 -5.33 -20.03 0.41
C TYR A 114 -4.61 -20.93 1.40
N ARG A 115 -3.59 -20.40 2.09
CA ARG A 115 -2.90 -21.11 3.17
C ARG A 115 -3.86 -21.52 4.28
N ASN A 116 -4.82 -20.68 4.66
CA ASN A 116 -5.85 -21.02 5.66
C ASN A 116 -6.78 -22.14 5.19
N ILE A 117 -7.10 -22.21 3.90
CA ILE A 117 -7.92 -23.28 3.32
C ILE A 117 -7.13 -24.60 3.30
N LEU A 118 -5.87 -24.53 2.87
CA LEU A 118 -4.97 -25.68 2.73
C LEU A 118 -4.30 -26.12 4.04
N LYS A 119 -4.38 -25.30 5.09
CA LYS A 119 -3.65 -25.47 6.36
C LYS A 119 -2.14 -25.64 6.17
N ALA A 120 -1.55 -24.93 5.22
CA ALA A 120 -0.11 -24.93 5.00
C ALA A 120 0.63 -24.11 6.07
N ASP A 121 1.92 -24.37 6.28
CA ASP A 121 2.75 -23.67 7.27
C ASP A 121 3.30 -22.36 6.73
N TYR A 122 3.61 -22.31 5.43
CA TYR A 122 4.31 -21.20 4.82
C TYR A 122 3.51 -20.55 3.70
N ILE A 123 3.77 -19.27 3.48
CA ILE A 123 3.45 -18.59 2.23
C ILE A 123 4.72 -18.02 1.60
N MET A 124 4.80 -18.03 0.28
CA MET A 124 5.85 -17.37 -0.48
C MET A 124 5.22 -16.42 -1.50
N LEU A 125 5.70 -15.17 -1.52
CA LEU A 125 5.31 -14.16 -2.51
C LEU A 125 6.49 -13.91 -3.42
N VAL A 126 6.29 -13.89 -4.74
CA VAL A 126 7.39 -13.74 -5.71
C VAL A 126 6.96 -12.97 -6.97
N ASN A 127 7.81 -12.06 -7.44
CA ASN A 127 7.61 -11.34 -8.72
C ASN A 127 8.83 -11.39 -9.65
N GLY A 128 9.80 -12.26 -9.36
CA GLY A 128 11.05 -12.39 -10.11
C GLY A 128 12.11 -11.32 -9.82
N TYR A 129 11.78 -10.25 -9.08
CA TYR A 129 12.76 -9.31 -8.53
C TYR A 129 12.92 -9.43 -7.02
N LYS A 130 11.82 -9.73 -6.34
CA LYS A 130 11.74 -9.92 -4.91
C LYS A 130 11.06 -11.26 -4.63
N LEU A 131 11.46 -11.87 -3.53
CA LEU A 131 10.84 -13.05 -2.95
C LEU A 131 10.75 -12.82 -1.45
N ILE A 132 9.59 -13.10 -0.86
CA ILE A 132 9.36 -12.99 0.58
C ILE A 132 8.68 -14.28 1.05
N ILE A 133 9.18 -14.87 2.13
CA ILE A 133 8.58 -16.06 2.74
C ILE A 133 8.09 -15.68 4.13
N TYR A 134 6.87 -16.12 4.46
CA TYR A 134 6.35 -16.05 5.82
C TYR A 134 6.05 -17.45 6.32
N LYS A 135 6.32 -17.70 7.61
CA LYS A 135 5.81 -18.85 8.34
C LYS A 135 4.62 -18.42 9.19
N TYR A 136 3.56 -19.21 9.17
CA TYR A 136 2.46 -19.06 10.11
C TYR A 136 2.76 -19.83 11.39
N GLN A 137 2.71 -19.13 12.52
CA GLN A 137 2.89 -19.69 13.85
C GLN A 137 2.09 -18.84 14.85
N ASP A 138 1.46 -19.46 15.83
CA ASP A 138 0.76 -18.77 16.93
C ASP A 138 -0.24 -17.68 16.48
N GLY A 139 -0.99 -17.96 15.41
CA GLY A 139 -1.99 -17.01 14.89
C GLY A 139 -1.42 -15.86 14.05
N LYS A 140 -0.10 -15.81 13.83
CA LYS A 140 0.59 -14.71 13.13
C LYS A 140 1.50 -15.22 12.03
N ASN A 141 1.84 -14.34 11.09
CA ASN A 141 2.85 -14.62 10.04
C ASN A 141 4.16 -13.93 10.40
N PHE A 142 5.25 -14.69 10.37
CA PHE A 142 6.60 -14.20 10.63
C PHE A 142 7.43 -14.29 9.35
N GLU A 143 7.99 -13.17 8.92
CA GLU A 143 8.85 -13.10 7.73
C GLU A 143 10.17 -13.85 7.99
N LEU A 144 10.64 -14.63 7.02
CA LEU A 144 11.93 -15.30 7.11
C LEU A 144 13.06 -14.38 6.66
N VAL A 145 14.21 -14.43 7.34
CA VAL A 145 15.43 -13.67 6.95
C VAL A 145 16.00 -14.21 5.64
N ASN A 146 16.04 -15.53 5.53
CA ASN A 146 16.71 -16.24 4.46
C ASN A 146 15.72 -17.11 3.69
N ILE A 147 16.07 -17.40 2.45
CA ILE A 147 15.36 -18.37 1.63
C ILE A 147 15.88 -19.75 2.01
N SER A 148 15.13 -20.44 2.85
CA SER A 148 15.46 -21.79 3.32
C SER A 148 15.20 -22.85 2.24
N SER A 149 16.06 -23.86 2.19
CA SER A 149 15.90 -25.05 1.36
C SER A 149 14.64 -25.84 1.74
N TYR A 150 14.18 -26.72 0.84
CA TYR A 150 13.02 -27.57 1.09
C TYR A 150 13.19 -28.41 2.36
N LYS A 151 14.40 -28.96 2.58
CA LYS A 151 14.72 -29.74 3.79
C LYS A 151 14.59 -28.90 5.06
N GLU A 152 15.14 -27.69 5.06
CA GLU A 152 15.04 -26.78 6.21
C GLU A 152 13.60 -26.36 6.50
N LEU A 153 12.81 -26.09 5.45
CA LEU A 153 11.38 -25.77 5.57
C LEU A 153 10.58 -26.93 6.17
N LEU A 154 10.87 -28.17 5.75
CA LEU A 154 10.26 -29.38 6.31
C LEU A 154 10.58 -29.54 7.80
N GLU A 155 11.84 -29.34 8.17
CA GLU A 155 12.34 -29.45 9.54
C GLU A 155 12.02 -28.21 10.41
N SER A 156 11.38 -27.18 9.84
CA SER A 156 11.13 -25.89 10.50
C SER A 156 12.39 -25.17 11.00
N LYS A 157 13.55 -25.44 10.40
CA LYS A 157 14.84 -24.79 10.70
C LYS A 157 14.94 -23.46 9.94
N VAL A 158 14.21 -22.46 10.42
CA VAL A 158 14.11 -21.14 9.78
C VAL A 158 14.46 -20.03 10.76
N SER A 159 14.96 -18.90 10.23
CA SER A 159 15.25 -17.70 11.01
C SER A 159 14.24 -16.61 10.63
N PHE A 160 13.69 -15.93 11.63
CA PHE A 160 12.73 -14.85 11.43
C PHE A 160 13.41 -13.49 11.39
N VAL A 161 12.89 -12.59 10.54
CA VAL A 161 13.24 -11.18 10.59
C VAL A 161 12.84 -10.68 11.98
N GLU A 162 13.80 -10.11 12.72
CA GLU A 162 13.48 -9.42 13.96
C GLU A 162 12.50 -8.29 13.63
N ASN A 163 11.27 -8.43 14.10
CA ASN A 163 10.32 -7.34 14.10
C ASN A 163 10.78 -6.34 15.17
N VAL A 164 11.70 -5.45 14.78
CA VAL A 164 11.96 -4.26 15.57
C VAL A 164 10.66 -3.46 15.57
N LEU A 165 9.97 -3.44 16.72
CA LEU A 165 8.89 -2.50 16.96
C LEU A 165 9.47 -1.12 16.69
N LEU A 166 8.97 -0.47 15.63
CA LEU A 166 9.37 0.89 15.32
C LEU A 166 8.73 1.79 16.39
N GLU A 167 9.52 2.10 17.42
CA GLU A 167 9.16 3.09 18.41
C GLU A 167 9.03 4.48 17.74
N PRO A 168 8.08 5.32 18.18
CA PRO A 168 7.97 6.69 17.68
C PRO A 168 9.29 7.45 17.86
N TYR A 169 9.74 8.14 16.81
CA TYR A 169 10.93 8.98 16.88
C TYR A 169 10.72 10.16 17.83
N THR A 170 11.76 10.53 18.55
CA THR A 170 11.83 11.77 19.33
C THR A 170 11.88 13.00 18.41
N TYR A 171 11.54 14.16 18.96
CA TYR A 171 11.62 15.41 18.20
C TYR A 171 13.06 15.71 17.73
N LYS A 172 14.06 15.40 18.58
CA LYS A 172 15.48 15.59 18.26
C LYS A 172 15.92 14.72 17.07
N GLU A 173 15.46 13.47 17.00
CA GLU A 173 15.76 12.58 15.87
C GLU A 173 15.11 13.08 14.58
N ILE A 174 13.86 13.56 14.63
CA ILE A 174 13.18 14.17 13.47
C ILE A 174 13.95 15.37 12.90
N MET A 175 14.56 16.17 13.79
CA MET A 175 15.37 17.33 13.41
C MET A 175 16.73 16.96 12.81
N SER A 176 17.19 15.72 12.99
CA SER A 176 18.49 15.25 12.52
C SER A 176 18.55 15.11 11.00
N TYR A 177 19.72 15.44 10.44
CA TYR A 177 19.97 15.24 9.01
C TYR A 177 19.98 13.75 8.62
N GLU A 178 20.43 12.88 9.52
CA GLU A 178 20.49 11.44 9.30
C GLU A 178 19.10 10.85 9.07
N LEU A 179 18.15 11.13 9.98
CA LEU A 179 16.78 10.66 9.82
C LEU A 179 16.12 11.28 8.59
N GLN A 180 16.35 12.57 8.34
CA GLN A 180 15.84 13.24 7.14
C GLN A 180 16.35 12.57 5.86
N HIS A 181 17.63 12.22 5.80
CA HIS A 181 18.22 11.54 4.66
C HIS A 181 17.63 10.14 4.47
N LYS A 182 17.44 9.37 5.56
CA LYS A 182 16.87 8.02 5.54
C LYS A 182 15.49 7.92 4.89
N PHE A 183 14.66 8.95 5.06
CA PHE A 183 13.29 8.98 4.53
C PHE A 183 13.15 9.79 3.21
N THR A 184 14.23 10.41 2.75
CA THR A 184 14.26 11.18 1.51
C THR A 184 14.14 10.27 0.28
N LYS A 185 13.45 10.73 -0.77
CA LYS A 185 13.12 9.99 -2.01
C LYS A 185 12.16 8.79 -1.82
N ILE A 186 11.64 8.60 -0.60
CA ILE A 186 10.61 7.61 -0.29
C ILE A 186 9.34 8.32 0.21
N TYR A 187 9.44 8.95 1.39
CA TYR A 187 8.32 9.65 2.02
C TYR A 187 8.45 11.17 1.92
N VAL A 188 9.68 11.68 1.78
CA VAL A 188 9.99 13.11 1.75
C VAL A 188 10.80 13.45 0.50
N GLY A 189 10.44 14.54 -0.16
CA GLY A 189 11.08 15.01 -1.37
C GLY A 189 12.50 15.49 -1.14
N CYS A 190 13.42 15.21 -2.08
CA CYS A 190 14.80 15.68 -1.95
C CYS A 190 14.92 17.21 -2.02
N GLU A 191 14.04 17.88 -2.75
CA GLU A 191 14.01 19.34 -2.93
C GLU A 191 13.18 20.06 -1.87
N THR A 192 12.42 19.32 -1.05
CA THR A 192 11.55 19.91 -0.03
C THR A 192 12.34 20.78 0.96
N PRO A 193 11.87 22.01 1.27
CA PRO A 193 12.53 22.89 2.23
C PRO A 193 12.64 22.25 3.62
N ARG A 194 13.75 22.49 4.32
CA ARG A 194 14.06 21.83 5.60
C ARG A 194 12.94 21.94 6.65
N PRO A 195 12.31 23.11 6.90
CA PRO A 195 11.20 23.18 7.87
C PRO A 195 10.01 22.29 7.48
N ILE A 196 9.75 22.15 6.18
CA ILE A 196 8.68 21.31 5.66
C ILE A 196 9.07 19.82 5.74
N LYS A 197 10.35 19.47 5.55
CA LYS A 197 10.86 18.11 5.80
C LYS A 197 10.65 17.69 7.25
N VAL A 198 10.97 18.57 8.20
CA VAL A 198 10.73 18.35 9.64
C VAL A 198 9.25 18.10 9.90
N PHE A 199 8.37 18.97 9.39
CA PHE A 199 6.93 18.81 9.54
C PHE A 199 6.43 17.49 8.92
N ALA A 200 6.86 17.17 7.70
CA ALA A 200 6.48 15.94 7.01
C ALA A 200 6.89 14.69 7.78
N LEU A 201 8.12 14.65 8.33
CA LEU A 201 8.59 13.52 9.14
C LEU A 201 7.89 13.43 10.49
N ASN A 202 7.61 14.55 11.14
CA ASN A 202 6.85 14.60 12.38
C ASN A 202 5.41 14.09 12.16
N PHE A 203 4.79 14.49 11.05
CA PHE A 203 3.48 13.98 10.65
C PHE A 203 3.52 12.50 10.26
N LEU A 204 4.58 12.05 9.57
CA LEU A 204 4.80 10.64 9.26
C LEU A 204 4.93 9.78 10.53
N ASN A 205 5.69 10.28 11.51
CA ASN A 205 5.86 9.67 12.82
C ASN A 205 4.50 9.50 13.53
N LEU A 206 3.66 10.54 13.52
CA LEU A 206 2.30 10.50 14.06
C LEU A 206 1.44 9.42 13.38
N ILE A 207 1.33 9.44 12.05
CA ILE A 207 0.38 8.57 11.34
C ILE A 207 0.84 7.10 11.29
N LEU A 208 2.16 6.85 11.27
CA LEU A 208 2.68 5.48 11.12
C LEU A 208 3.02 4.79 12.44
N LEU A 209 3.48 5.52 13.46
CA LEU A 209 4.07 4.91 14.66
C LEU A 209 3.24 5.14 15.92
N LYS A 210 2.40 6.18 15.97
CA LYS A 210 1.60 6.49 17.17
C LYS A 210 0.21 5.84 17.13
N THR A 211 -0.26 5.40 18.30
CA THR A 211 -1.58 4.80 18.50
C THR A 211 -2.62 5.83 18.91
N ILE A 212 -3.89 5.58 18.58
CA ILE A 212 -5.03 6.38 19.06
C ILE A 212 -5.78 5.55 20.09
N ASN A 213 -5.69 5.96 21.35
CA ASN A 213 -6.25 5.18 22.47
C ASN A 213 -7.57 5.74 23.00
N LYS A 214 -8.04 6.89 22.50
CA LYS A 214 -9.24 7.57 22.99
C LYS A 214 -10.25 7.76 21.86
N LYS A 215 -11.50 7.35 22.10
CA LYS A 215 -12.60 7.53 21.15
C LYS A 215 -12.87 9.01 20.83
N SER A 216 -12.74 9.90 21.82
CA SER A 216 -12.92 11.34 21.62
C SER A 216 -11.96 11.94 20.59
N VAL A 217 -10.76 11.37 20.45
CA VAL A 217 -9.79 11.80 19.42
C VAL A 217 -10.28 11.43 18.02
N LEU A 218 -10.83 10.21 17.85
CA LEU A 218 -11.42 9.77 16.58
C LEU A 218 -12.58 10.68 16.19
N GLU A 219 -13.46 10.98 17.16
CA GLU A 219 -14.59 11.89 16.98
C GLU A 219 -14.12 13.30 16.56
N SER A 220 -13.09 13.86 17.20
CA SER A 220 -12.52 15.16 16.85
C SER A 220 -11.94 15.23 15.43
N ILE A 221 -11.38 14.12 14.92
CA ILE A 221 -10.85 14.07 13.55
C ILE A 221 -11.91 13.62 12.53
N GLY A 222 -13.16 13.41 12.95
CA GLY A 222 -14.28 13.09 12.05
C GLY A 222 -14.30 11.64 11.56
N VAL A 223 -13.73 10.70 12.33
CA VAL A 223 -13.70 9.25 12.01
C VAL A 223 -14.27 8.44 13.18
N TYR A 224 -14.62 7.17 12.95
CA TYR A 224 -15.22 6.32 13.98
C TYR A 224 -14.32 5.15 14.40
N GLU A 225 -13.44 4.66 13.52
CA GLU A 225 -12.55 3.54 13.80
C GLU A 225 -11.18 3.78 13.15
N ASP A 226 -10.13 3.44 13.89
CA ASP A 226 -8.76 3.38 13.38
C ASP A 226 -8.42 1.93 13.02
N ARG A 227 -8.09 1.70 11.74
CA ARG A 227 -7.72 0.39 11.20
C ARG A 227 -6.23 0.16 11.18
N GLY A 228 -5.45 1.07 11.78
CA GLY A 228 -4.00 1.00 11.81
C GLY A 228 -3.39 1.27 10.43
N THR A 229 -2.15 0.82 10.25
CA THR A 229 -1.40 1.06 9.02
C THR A 229 -1.45 -0.14 8.09
N GLY A 230 -1.56 0.10 6.79
CA GLY A 230 -1.44 -0.92 5.75
C GLY A 230 -0.79 -0.38 4.48
N ARG A 231 -0.37 -1.27 3.57
CA ARG A 231 0.05 -0.90 2.21
C ARG A 231 -1.13 -1.05 1.27
N THR A 232 -1.63 0.08 0.78
CA THR A 232 -2.73 0.14 -0.18
C THR A 232 -2.23 0.48 -1.57
N ARG A 233 -2.78 -0.16 -2.62
CA ARG A 233 -2.47 0.16 -4.01
C ARG A 233 -3.30 1.36 -4.49
N PHE A 234 -2.66 2.52 -4.65
CA PHE A 234 -3.28 3.68 -5.30
C PHE A 234 -2.53 4.05 -6.59
N GLY A 235 -3.26 4.09 -7.70
CA GLY A 235 -2.75 4.54 -8.99
C GLY A 235 -2.99 6.04 -9.19
N ASN A 236 -2.06 6.74 -9.83
CA ASN A 236 -2.31 8.08 -10.38
C ASN A 236 -2.74 7.99 -11.87
N SER A 237 -3.23 9.11 -12.41
CA SER A 237 -3.68 9.19 -13.82
C SER A 237 -2.55 9.00 -14.84
N ALA A 238 -1.29 9.04 -14.38
CA ALA A 238 -0.08 8.83 -15.18
C ALA A 238 0.43 7.37 -15.13
N GLY A 239 -0.29 6.45 -14.49
CA GLY A 239 0.04 5.02 -14.44
C GLY A 239 1.01 4.61 -13.34
N TYR A 240 1.44 5.52 -12.47
CA TYR A 240 2.27 5.18 -11.30
C TYR A 240 1.39 4.61 -10.18
N ASN A 241 1.71 3.39 -9.75
CA ASN A 241 1.14 2.77 -8.55
C ASN A 241 2.04 3.10 -7.36
N TYR A 242 1.57 3.97 -6.47
CA TYR A 242 2.26 4.23 -5.21
C TYR A 242 1.76 3.21 -4.18
N GLN A 243 2.66 2.34 -3.73
CA GLN A 243 2.41 1.37 -2.67
C GLN A 243 3.08 1.84 -1.38
N ILE A 244 2.43 2.79 -0.70
CA ILE A 244 2.99 3.50 0.44
C ILE A 244 2.22 3.12 1.70
N LYS A 245 2.93 3.00 2.82
CA LYS A 245 2.32 2.76 4.12
C LYS A 245 1.35 3.91 4.43
N THR A 246 0.11 3.55 4.66
CA THR A 246 -1.03 4.46 4.80
C THR A 246 -1.72 4.16 6.12
N ARG A 247 -2.05 5.19 6.90
CA ARG A 247 -2.91 5.06 8.08
C ARG A 247 -4.37 5.08 7.64
N LEU A 248 -5.13 4.06 8.01
CA LEU A 248 -6.49 3.84 7.52
C LEU A 248 -7.50 4.07 8.63
N PHE A 249 -8.54 4.82 8.32
CA PHE A 249 -9.65 5.10 9.21
C PHE A 249 -10.96 4.72 8.53
N ILE A 250 -11.95 4.30 9.31
CA ILE A 250 -13.31 4.26 8.80
C ILE A 250 -14.07 5.50 9.25
N ALA A 251 -14.79 6.09 8.30
CA ALA A 251 -15.61 7.28 8.47
C ALA A 251 -16.96 7.12 7.78
N LYS A 252 -17.92 7.97 8.15
CA LYS A 252 -19.20 8.08 7.45
C LYS A 252 -19.10 9.16 6.37
N ASP A 253 -19.67 8.90 5.20
CA ASP A 253 -19.94 9.94 4.22
C ASP A 253 -21.17 10.79 4.63
N ARG A 254 -21.46 11.86 3.89
CA ARG A 254 -22.62 12.74 4.16
C ARG A 254 -23.97 12.04 4.03
N LYS A 255 -24.02 10.82 3.48
CA LYS A 255 -25.22 9.98 3.37
C LYS A 255 -25.22 8.86 4.40
N ASN A 256 -24.37 8.96 5.44
CA ASN A 256 -24.21 7.98 6.49
C ASN A 256 -23.73 6.59 6.00
N LYS A 257 -23.05 6.53 4.86
CA LYS A 257 -22.45 5.30 4.33
C LYS A 257 -20.99 5.17 4.77
N ASP A 258 -20.56 3.94 5.02
CA ASP A 258 -19.17 3.68 5.39
C ASP A 258 -18.21 3.90 4.23
N GLN A 259 -17.10 4.55 4.54
CA GLN A 259 -15.96 4.75 3.64
C GLN A 259 -14.66 4.67 4.44
N ILE A 260 -13.59 4.25 3.77
CA ILE A 260 -12.25 4.23 4.35
C ILE A 260 -11.54 5.51 3.89
N LEU A 261 -10.97 6.24 4.84
CA LEU A 261 -10.10 7.38 4.62
C LEU A 261 -8.66 6.95 4.91
N GLY A 262 -7.73 7.25 4.01
CA GLY A 262 -6.31 6.93 4.20
C GLY A 262 -5.44 8.19 4.21
N LEU A 263 -4.46 8.24 5.11
CA LEU A 263 -3.41 9.27 5.16
C LEU A 263 -2.06 8.65 4.79
N SER A 264 -1.35 9.27 3.84
CA SER A 264 0.01 8.86 3.48
C SER A 264 0.85 10.02 2.95
N LEU A 265 2.16 9.88 3.05
CA LEU A 265 3.14 10.82 2.50
C LEU A 265 3.97 10.14 1.42
N PHE A 266 4.24 10.85 0.35
CA PHE A 266 5.16 10.42 -0.69
C PHE A 266 6.10 11.56 -1.02
N GLY A 267 7.37 11.26 -1.28
CA GLY A 267 8.26 12.30 -1.76
C GLY A 267 9.41 11.75 -2.58
N LYS A 268 9.50 12.20 -3.84
CA LYS A 268 10.68 11.96 -4.69
C LYS A 268 11.46 13.27 -4.84
N TYR A 269 10.85 14.26 -5.46
CA TYR A 269 11.39 15.62 -5.63
C TYR A 269 10.77 16.57 -4.62
N ASN A 270 9.46 16.80 -4.73
CA ASN A 270 8.63 17.47 -3.73
C ASN A 270 7.97 16.46 -2.77
N THR A 271 7.46 16.95 -1.64
CA THR A 271 6.71 16.14 -0.67
C THR A 271 5.21 16.31 -0.88
N GLN A 272 4.50 15.19 -0.97
CA GLN A 272 3.07 15.13 -1.19
C GLN A 272 2.36 14.44 -0.02
N LEU A 273 1.42 15.16 0.60
CA LEU A 273 0.46 14.60 1.57
C LEU A 273 -0.81 14.17 0.86
N ASN A 274 -1.15 12.90 0.99
CA ASN A 274 -2.25 12.27 0.29
C ASN A 274 -3.38 11.89 1.24
N VAL A 275 -4.61 12.18 0.81
CA VAL A 275 -5.84 11.64 1.40
C VAL A 275 -6.50 10.72 0.38
N SER A 276 -6.58 9.43 0.67
CA SER A 276 -7.31 8.46 -0.15
C SER A 276 -8.71 8.22 0.38
N ILE A 277 -9.63 7.93 -0.55
CA ILE A 277 -10.99 7.50 -0.23
C ILE A 277 -11.22 6.16 -0.89
N MET A 278 -11.69 5.19 -0.09
CA MET A 278 -12.04 3.85 -0.56
C MET A 278 -13.48 3.54 -0.15
N ASN A 279 -14.29 3.15 -1.14
CA ASN A 279 -15.63 2.63 -0.95
C ASN A 279 -15.84 1.46 -1.92
N ARG A 280 -17.05 0.88 -1.93
CA ARG A 280 -17.38 -0.27 -2.79
C ARG A 280 -17.18 0.00 -4.29
N GLU A 281 -17.27 1.26 -4.72
CA GLU A 281 -17.20 1.64 -6.13
C GLU A 281 -15.80 2.13 -6.56
N ARG A 282 -15.02 2.72 -5.64
CA ARG A 282 -13.80 3.45 -6.00
C ARG A 282 -12.72 3.38 -4.91
N ARG A 283 -11.47 3.39 -5.36
CA ARG A 283 -10.27 3.53 -4.56
C ARG A 283 -9.33 4.50 -5.27
N HIS A 284 -9.12 5.71 -4.72
CA HIS A 284 -8.27 6.72 -5.34
C HIS A 284 -7.79 7.76 -4.33
N HIS A 285 -6.76 8.53 -4.70
CA HIS A 285 -6.37 9.73 -3.96
C HIS A 285 -7.38 10.84 -4.23
N SER A 286 -8.15 11.19 -3.21
CA SER A 286 -9.10 12.29 -3.32
C SER A 286 -8.37 13.64 -3.28
N LEU A 287 -7.42 13.78 -2.35
CA LEU A 287 -6.55 14.93 -2.20
C LEU A 287 -5.08 14.51 -2.31
N GLN A 288 -4.34 15.31 -3.07
CA GLN A 288 -2.89 15.25 -3.23
C GLN A 288 -2.37 16.67 -2.96
N LEU A 289 -1.90 16.91 -1.74
CA LEU A 289 -1.41 18.22 -1.29
C LEU A 289 0.10 18.29 -1.50
N ASP A 290 0.54 19.21 -2.37
CA ASP A 290 1.95 19.53 -2.53
C ASP A 290 2.43 20.38 -1.33
N MET A 291 3.13 19.75 -0.39
CA MET A 291 3.51 20.41 0.86
C MET A 291 4.51 21.54 0.62
N ASP A 292 5.39 21.39 -0.36
CA ASP A 292 6.41 22.37 -0.72
C ASP A 292 5.77 23.70 -1.17
N LYS A 293 4.60 23.61 -1.81
CA LYS A 293 3.84 24.76 -2.29
C LYS A 293 2.85 25.32 -1.27
N PHE A 294 2.23 24.44 -0.50
CA PHE A 294 1.04 24.79 0.30
C PHE A 294 1.26 24.73 1.81
N CYS A 295 2.45 24.36 2.28
CA CYS A 295 2.86 24.52 3.67
C CYS A 295 3.84 25.68 3.77
N LYS A 296 3.44 26.76 4.45
CA LYS A 296 4.28 27.94 4.69
C LYS A 296 4.80 27.91 6.12
N TYR A 297 6.13 27.93 6.28
CA TYR A 297 6.75 28.03 7.59
C TYR A 297 6.85 29.48 8.06
N GLU A 298 6.41 29.73 9.29
CA GLU A 298 6.52 31.01 9.97
C GLU A 298 7.65 30.97 11.00
N TYR A 299 8.78 31.62 10.69
CA TYR A 299 9.98 31.58 11.53
C TYR A 299 9.79 32.21 12.92
N SER A 300 8.94 33.23 13.05
CA SER A 300 8.70 33.91 14.32
C SER A 300 7.92 33.06 15.33
N THR A 301 7.10 32.13 14.85
CA THR A 301 6.18 31.34 15.67
C THR A 301 6.50 29.84 15.65
N ASN A 302 7.42 29.42 14.78
CA ASN A 302 7.70 28.01 14.44
C ASN A 302 6.44 27.25 13.97
N LYS A 303 5.50 27.94 13.35
CA LYS A 303 4.25 27.36 12.87
C LYS A 303 4.30 27.05 11.38
N ILE A 304 3.53 26.06 10.97
CA ILE A 304 3.27 25.73 9.56
C ILE A 304 1.83 26.10 9.26
N VAL A 305 1.60 27.05 8.35
CA VAL A 305 0.27 27.37 7.82
C VAL A 305 0.03 26.52 6.57
N ILE A 306 -1.11 25.84 6.51
CA ILE A 306 -1.39 24.84 5.49
C ILE A 306 -2.65 25.22 4.73
N THR A 307 -2.52 25.41 3.40
CA THR A 307 -3.63 25.80 2.53
C THR A 307 -3.77 24.86 1.31
N HIS A 308 -4.70 25.14 0.40
CA HIS A 308 -4.76 24.53 -0.92
C HIS A 308 -5.55 25.44 -1.88
N SER A 309 -5.13 25.54 -3.13
CA SER A 309 -5.72 26.45 -4.13
C SER A 309 -7.10 26.05 -4.69
N GLY A 310 -7.76 25.01 -4.15
CA GLY A 310 -8.97 24.45 -4.76
C GLY A 310 -8.78 23.72 -6.11
N THR A 311 -7.57 23.59 -6.65
CA THR A 311 -7.37 22.92 -7.96
C THR A 311 -7.81 21.46 -7.94
N LEU A 312 -8.48 21.02 -9.01
CA LEU A 312 -9.07 19.68 -9.07
C LEU A 312 -9.05 19.11 -10.49
N SER A 313 -8.35 17.99 -10.66
CA SER A 313 -8.38 17.20 -11.90
C SER A 313 -9.43 16.10 -11.84
N THR A 314 -9.99 15.76 -13.01
CA THR A 314 -10.88 14.60 -13.23
C THR A 314 -10.18 13.47 -13.98
N GLY A 315 -8.85 13.49 -14.05
CA GLY A 315 -8.05 12.56 -14.84
C GLY A 315 -8.19 12.87 -16.32
N ARG A 316 -8.55 11.86 -17.13
CA ARG A 316 -8.79 12.02 -18.60
C ARG A 316 -9.93 12.99 -18.93
N GLY A 317 -10.73 13.42 -17.96
CA GLY A 317 -11.78 14.42 -18.14
C GLY A 317 -11.31 15.87 -18.09
N GLY A 318 -10.01 16.15 -17.91
CA GLY A 318 -9.48 17.51 -17.78
C GLY A 318 -9.63 18.09 -16.36
N SER A 319 -9.46 19.40 -16.22
CA SER A 319 -9.54 20.14 -14.95
C SER A 319 -10.95 20.68 -14.69
N ILE A 320 -11.30 20.80 -13.40
CA ILE A 320 -12.45 21.57 -12.92
C ILE A 320 -11.92 22.94 -12.49
N SER A 321 -12.64 24.00 -12.85
CA SER A 321 -12.31 25.37 -12.43
C SER A 321 -12.14 25.45 -10.91
N LYS A 322 -11.05 26.10 -10.45
CA LYS A 322 -10.81 26.30 -9.02
C LYS A 322 -11.98 27.02 -8.35
N PHE A 323 -12.61 27.98 -9.03
CA PHE A 323 -13.74 28.74 -8.51
C PHE A 323 -14.94 27.83 -8.21
N THR A 324 -15.24 26.89 -9.10
CA THR A 324 -16.29 25.90 -8.86
C THR A 324 -16.02 25.05 -7.61
N VAL A 325 -14.76 24.71 -7.35
CA VAL A 325 -14.38 23.95 -6.15
C VAL A 325 -14.50 24.83 -4.91
N ILE A 326 -13.96 26.04 -4.95
CA ILE A 326 -13.99 27.00 -3.84
C ILE A 326 -15.44 27.36 -3.47
N ASP A 327 -16.30 27.67 -4.44
CA ASP A 327 -17.71 27.98 -4.19
C ASP A 327 -18.45 26.79 -3.58
N TYR A 328 -18.14 25.58 -4.06
CA TYR A 328 -18.70 24.37 -3.48
C TYR A 328 -18.29 24.19 -2.03
N VAL A 329 -17.00 24.34 -1.73
CA VAL A 329 -16.49 24.22 -0.36
C VAL A 329 -17.08 25.32 0.51
N ARG A 330 -17.11 26.57 0.06
CA ARG A 330 -17.71 27.71 0.78
C ARG A 330 -19.16 27.44 1.17
N ASN A 331 -19.96 26.89 0.25
CA ASN A 331 -21.37 26.59 0.51
C ASN A 331 -21.61 25.41 1.46
N ASN A 332 -20.58 24.57 1.69
CA ASN A 332 -20.74 23.30 2.43
C ASN A 332 -19.89 23.20 3.70
N ALA A 333 -18.83 24.00 3.80
CA ALA A 333 -17.87 24.08 4.89
C ALA A 333 -17.17 25.46 4.81
N PRO A 334 -17.89 26.55 5.09
CA PRO A 334 -17.37 27.92 4.92
C PRO A 334 -16.13 28.19 5.78
N ASP A 335 -16.01 27.51 6.93
CA ASP A 335 -14.87 27.57 7.84
C ASP A 335 -13.55 27.09 7.21
N LEU A 336 -13.61 26.31 6.13
CA LEU A 336 -12.45 25.88 5.35
C LEU A 336 -11.98 26.93 4.34
N ILE A 337 -12.63 28.09 4.19
CA ILE A 337 -12.24 29.10 3.20
C ILE A 337 -11.69 30.35 3.89
N ARG A 338 -10.48 30.76 3.50
CA ARG A 338 -9.87 32.04 3.90
C ARG A 338 -9.18 32.66 2.68
N ASN A 339 -9.43 33.93 2.40
CA ASN A 339 -8.82 34.67 1.28
C ASN A 339 -8.89 33.92 -0.07
N GLU A 340 -10.07 33.38 -0.39
CA GLU A 340 -10.31 32.56 -1.60
C GLU A 340 -9.51 31.26 -1.73
N GLU A 341 -8.80 30.86 -0.68
CA GLU A 341 -8.09 29.59 -0.60
C GLU A 341 -8.76 28.64 0.39
N VAL A 342 -8.49 27.35 0.22
CA VAL A 342 -8.86 26.34 1.21
C VAL A 342 -7.84 26.40 2.34
N TYR A 343 -8.27 26.75 3.54
CA TYR A 343 -7.48 26.74 4.76
C TYR A 343 -7.62 25.39 5.46
N LEU A 344 -6.51 24.67 5.62
CA LEU A 344 -6.50 23.34 6.23
C LEU A 344 -6.09 23.40 7.70
N GLY A 345 -5.28 24.38 8.10
CA GLY A 345 -4.96 24.59 9.50
C GLY A 345 -3.63 25.28 9.70
N VAL A 346 -3.24 25.37 10.97
CA VAL A 346 -1.92 25.79 11.41
C VAL A 346 -1.40 24.73 12.38
N ILE A 347 -0.15 24.32 12.23
CA ILE A 347 0.50 23.33 13.09
C ILE A 347 1.65 23.98 13.83
N ASP A 348 1.74 23.73 15.13
CA ASP A 348 2.93 24.04 15.92
C ASP A 348 4.04 23.02 15.61
N ASN A 349 5.03 23.46 14.84
CA ASN A 349 6.16 22.63 14.41
C ASN A 349 7.37 22.82 15.33
N SER A 350 7.19 23.25 16.58
CA SER A 350 8.25 23.33 17.60
C SER A 350 8.32 22.08 18.50
N ARG A 351 7.38 21.14 18.33
CA ARG A 351 7.19 19.97 19.20
C ARG A 351 6.77 18.73 18.41
N LEU A 352 6.79 17.57 19.07
CA LEU A 352 6.19 16.35 18.52
C LEU A 352 4.68 16.53 18.31
N LEU A 353 4.20 16.04 17.17
CA LEU A 353 2.78 15.96 16.90
C LEU A 353 2.17 14.76 17.65
N GLU A 354 1.06 15.00 18.32
CA GLU A 354 0.29 14.02 19.08
C GLU A 354 -1.18 14.09 18.70
N TRP A 355 -1.84 12.94 18.71
CA TRP A 355 -3.25 12.83 18.31
C TRP A 355 -4.22 13.62 19.22
N ASN A 356 -3.85 13.91 20.47
CA ASN A 356 -4.68 14.65 21.41
C ASN A 356 -4.56 16.18 21.28
N GLN A 357 -3.66 16.68 20.43
CA GLN A 357 -3.43 18.12 20.30
C GLN A 357 -4.48 18.77 19.39
N PRO A 358 -5.11 19.89 19.81
CA PRO A 358 -6.20 20.49 19.05
C PRO A 358 -5.82 20.95 17.65
N ASP A 359 -4.61 21.49 17.45
CA ASP A 359 -4.12 21.92 16.14
C ASP A 359 -3.97 20.75 15.16
N VAL A 360 -3.45 19.62 15.65
CA VAL A 360 -3.34 18.36 14.90
C VAL A 360 -4.73 17.81 14.55
N GLN A 361 -5.65 17.76 15.52
CA GLN A 361 -7.01 17.25 15.29
C GLN A 361 -7.76 18.10 14.26
N ASN A 362 -7.70 19.42 14.41
CA ASN A 362 -8.33 20.36 13.49
C ASN A 362 -7.77 20.22 12.06
N PHE A 363 -6.45 20.12 11.92
CA PHE A 363 -5.82 19.92 10.61
C PHE A 363 -6.27 18.63 9.92
N ILE A 364 -6.26 17.51 10.64
CA ILE A 364 -6.64 16.21 10.08
C ILE A 364 -8.14 16.16 9.75
N ASN A 365 -9.00 16.71 10.61
CA ASN A 365 -10.43 16.82 10.33
C ASN A 365 -10.67 17.66 9.06
N ASN A 366 -10.01 18.80 8.93
CA ASN A 366 -10.14 19.68 7.75
C ASN A 366 -9.62 19.01 6.48
N LEU A 367 -8.52 18.24 6.55
CA LEU A 367 -8.03 17.42 5.45
C LEU A 367 -9.09 16.42 4.97
N PHE A 368 -9.71 15.68 5.89
CA PHE A 368 -10.73 14.69 5.57
C PHE A 368 -12.00 15.33 5.02
N ARG A 369 -12.51 16.38 5.68
CA ARG A 369 -13.68 17.15 5.21
C ARG A 369 -13.45 17.69 3.80
N TYR A 370 -12.30 18.31 3.55
CA TYR A 370 -11.96 18.83 2.24
C TYR A 370 -11.87 17.72 1.18
N ALA A 371 -11.21 16.59 1.49
CA ALA A 371 -11.13 15.46 0.58
C ALA A 371 -12.53 14.94 0.17
N VAL A 372 -13.43 14.74 1.15
CA VAL A 372 -14.81 14.31 0.86
C VAL A 372 -15.53 15.31 -0.05
N LEU A 373 -15.42 16.61 0.22
CA LEU A 373 -16.03 17.65 -0.62
C LEU A 373 -15.46 17.66 -2.05
N ARG A 374 -14.15 17.48 -2.23
CA ARG A 374 -13.53 17.37 -3.56
C ARG A 374 -14.13 16.22 -4.37
N ASP A 375 -14.37 15.08 -3.74
CA ASP A 375 -14.95 13.91 -4.38
C ASP A 375 -16.41 14.13 -4.79
N GLU A 376 -17.19 14.88 -4.00
CA GLU A 376 -18.53 15.29 -4.37
C GLU A 376 -18.54 16.22 -5.58
N VAL A 377 -17.62 17.20 -5.64
CA VAL A 377 -17.48 18.08 -6.81
C VAL A 377 -17.18 17.25 -8.06
N ARG A 378 -16.24 16.28 -7.99
CA ARG A 378 -15.95 15.36 -9.10
C ARG A 378 -17.20 14.59 -9.55
N LYS A 379 -18.00 14.08 -8.61
CA LYS A 379 -19.25 13.35 -8.93
C LYS A 379 -20.28 14.26 -9.61
N LYS A 380 -20.49 15.47 -9.09
CA LYS A 380 -21.43 16.46 -9.67
C LYS A 380 -20.99 16.89 -11.07
N TYR A 381 -19.70 17.15 -11.29
CA TYR A 381 -19.16 17.54 -12.58
C TYR A 381 -19.31 16.44 -13.64
N LYS A 382 -19.01 15.18 -13.30
CA LYS A 382 -19.19 14.04 -14.22
C LYS A 382 -20.66 13.87 -14.65
N ARG A 383 -21.62 14.03 -13.72
CA ARG A 383 -23.06 13.96 -14.01
C ARG A 383 -23.54 15.08 -14.94
N LYS A 384 -23.03 16.31 -14.78
CA LYS A 384 -23.35 17.42 -15.69
C LYS A 384 -22.88 17.08 -17.11
N ARG A 385 -21.62 16.69 -17.30
CA ARG A 385 -21.09 16.33 -18.64
C ARG A 385 -21.80 15.16 -19.30
N SER A 386 -22.25 14.15 -18.56
CA SER A 386 -23.02 13.04 -19.14
C SER A 386 -24.41 13.46 -19.61
N ARG A 387 -24.99 14.50 -19.00
CA ARG A 387 -26.29 15.08 -19.42
C ARG A 387 -26.16 16.01 -20.63
N THR A 388 -25.01 16.66 -20.80
CA THR A 388 -24.74 17.53 -21.96
C THR A 388 -24.28 16.75 -23.21
N LYS A 389 -23.98 15.45 -23.08
CA LYS A 389 -23.59 14.56 -24.18
C LYS A 389 -24.71 13.66 -24.70
N LYS A 390 -25.84 13.64 -23.99
CA LYS A 390 -27.11 13.10 -24.49
C LYS A 390 -27.91 14.28 -25.02
#